data_AF-A0A661JK61-F1
#
_entry.id   AF-A0A661JK61-F1
#
_cell.length_a   1.000
_cell.length_b   1.000
_cell.length_c   1.000
_cell.angle_alpha   90.00
_cell.angle_beta   90.00
_cell.angle_gamma   90.00
#
_symmetry.space_group_name_H-M   'P 1'
#
loop_
_entity.id
_entity.type
_entity.pdbx_description
1 polymer ?
#
loop_
_entity_poly.entity_id
_entity_poly.type
_entity_poly.pdbx_seq_one_letter_code
_entity_poly.pdbx_strand_id
1 'polypeptide(L)'
;MEEKVQTSQDINRIIEQRLRKLEELRKLGVNPYSNTFKPRHRISDVVNKYSEKSNEELEKEKPFFSVAGRIMALRSFGKSIFAHIQDEKGKIQIYFRKDILGNEQFKLVKKLDIGDIIGV
;
A
#
# COMPACT_ATOMS: atom_id res chain seq x y z
N MET A 1 31.05 1.30 -6.55
CA MET A 1 29.68 1.56 -6.11
C MET A 1 29.74 1.57 -4.58
N GLU A 2 29.77 2.73 -3.94
CA GLU A 2 29.94 2.81 -2.48
C GLU A 2 28.65 2.37 -1.77
N GLU A 3 28.72 1.28 -1.00
CA GLU A 3 27.70 0.91 -0.04
C GLU A 3 27.69 1.95 1.09
N LYS A 4 26.68 2.81 1.12
CA LYS A 4 26.44 3.69 2.26
C LYS A 4 25.96 2.84 3.44
N VAL A 5 26.88 2.52 4.36
CA VAL A 5 26.54 1.88 5.63
C VAL A 5 25.73 2.87 6.47
N GLN A 6 24.48 2.53 6.75
CA GLN A 6 23.56 3.36 7.51
C GLN A 6 24.06 3.51 8.96
N THR A 7 24.26 4.74 9.43
CA THR A 7 24.78 5.02 10.78
C THR A 7 23.72 4.74 11.86
N SER A 8 24.12 4.41 13.09
CA SER A 8 23.19 4.15 14.21
C SER A 8 22.24 5.32 14.50
N GLN A 9 22.68 6.56 14.26
CA GLN A 9 21.84 7.76 14.40
C GLN A 9 20.73 7.83 13.33
N ASP A 10 21.01 7.40 12.10
CA ASP A 10 20.02 7.38 11.02
C ASP A 10 18.96 6.32 11.26
N ILE A 11 19.36 5.14 11.78
CA ILE A 11 18.44 4.07 12.17
C ILE A 11 17.48 4.58 13.26
N ASN A 12 18.00 5.25 14.29
CA ASN A 12 17.18 5.82 15.36
C ASN A 12 16.16 6.84 14.81
N ARG A 13 16.58 7.70 13.87
CA ARG A 13 15.67 8.68 13.25
C ARG A 13 14.55 8.01 12.46
N ILE A 14 14.83 6.94 11.74
CA ILE A 14 13.81 6.16 10.99
C ILE A 14 12.83 5.50 11.97
N ILE A 15 13.34 4.91 13.05
CA ILE A 15 12.50 4.28 14.07
C ILE A 15 11.58 5.31 14.72
N GLU A 16 12.10 6.46 15.12
CA GLU A 16 11.29 7.55 15.66
C GLU A 16 10.21 8.01 14.70
N GLN A 17 10.53 8.17 13.42
CA GLN A 17 9.55 8.55 12.41
C GLN A 17 8.43 7.52 12.28
N ARG A 18 8.76 6.22 12.31
CA ARG A 18 7.77 5.13 12.28
C ARG A 18 6.88 5.12 13.52
N LEU A 19 7.45 5.34 14.70
CA LEU A 19 6.68 5.45 15.95
C LEU A 19 5.73 6.65 15.93
N ARG A 20 6.18 7.81 15.45
CA ARG A 20 5.31 8.99 15.29
C ARG A 20 4.14 8.71 14.34
N LYS A 21 4.40 8.07 13.19
CA LYS A 21 3.34 7.66 12.25
C LYS A 21 2.36 6.69 12.90
N LEU A 22 2.84 5.71 13.67
CA LEU A 22 2.00 4.77 14.41
C LEU A 22 1.03 5.49 15.35
N GLU A 23 1.51 6.49 16.09
CA GLU A 23 0.66 7.29 16.98
C GLU A 23 -0.37 8.13 16.21
N GLU A 24 0.01 8.72 15.07
CA GLU A 24 -0.92 9.44 14.21
C GLU A 24 -2.04 8.52 13.69
N LEU A 25 -1.71 7.28 13.30
CA LEU A 25 -2.70 6.28 12.88
C LEU A 25 -3.68 5.96 14.02
N ARG A 26 -3.19 5.80 15.25
CA ARG A 26 -4.03 5.58 16.43
C ARG A 26 -4.94 6.77 16.73
N LYS A 27 -4.43 8.01 16.58
CA LYS A 27 -5.23 9.24 16.74
C LYS A 27 -6.34 9.38 15.70
N LEU A 28 -6.15 8.80 14.52
CA LEU A 28 -7.18 8.68 13.48
C LEU A 28 -8.20 7.56 13.77
N GLY A 29 -8.12 6.89 14.91
CA GLY A 29 -9.02 5.80 15.29
C GLY A 29 -8.74 4.48 14.58
N VAL A 30 -7.61 4.36 13.87
CA VAL A 30 -7.26 3.13 13.16
C VAL A 30 -6.36 2.26 14.02
N ASN A 31 -6.74 0.99 14.16
CA ASN A 31 -5.89 -0.03 14.78
C ASN A 31 -4.81 -0.49 13.77
N PRO A 32 -3.52 -0.17 13.98
CA PRO A 32 -2.46 -0.51 13.02
C PRO A 32 -2.21 -2.01 12.88
N TYR A 33 -2.63 -2.81 13.87
CA TYR A 33 -2.41 -4.26 13.92
C TYR A 33 -3.73 -5.04 13.86
N SER A 34 -4.71 -4.52 13.13
CA SER A 34 -5.99 -5.21 12.93
C SER A 34 -5.80 -6.50 12.13
N ASN A 35 -6.38 -7.61 12.61
CA ASN A 35 -6.42 -8.90 11.92
C ASN A 35 -7.81 -9.22 11.35
N THR A 36 -8.61 -8.18 11.06
CA THR A 36 -9.99 -8.34 10.58
C THR A 36 -10.09 -8.50 9.06
N PHE A 37 -9.09 -8.03 8.32
CA PHE A 37 -9.09 -8.07 6.86
C PHE A 37 -8.78 -9.47 6.35
N LYS A 38 -9.66 -10.00 5.47
CA LYS A 38 -9.47 -11.29 4.80
C LYS A 38 -9.41 -11.06 3.29
N PRO A 39 -8.21 -11.15 2.66
CA PRO A 39 -8.11 -11.03 1.22
C PRO A 39 -8.88 -12.18 0.55
N ARG A 40 -9.69 -11.84 -0.45
CA ARG A 40 -10.44 -12.85 -1.23
C ARG A 40 -9.66 -13.39 -2.42
N HIS A 41 -8.63 -12.67 -2.86
CA HIS A 41 -7.88 -12.97 -4.06
C HIS A 41 -6.37 -12.98 -3.76
N ARG A 42 -5.64 -13.84 -4.46
CA ARG A 42 -4.17 -13.78 -4.52
C ARG A 42 -3.74 -12.88 -5.66
N ILE A 43 -2.63 -12.16 -5.48
CA ILE A 43 -2.14 -11.25 -6.49
C ILE A 43 -1.75 -12.01 -7.76
N SER A 44 -1.13 -13.19 -7.64
CA SER A 44 -0.76 -14.04 -8.78
C SER A 44 -1.95 -14.35 -9.69
N ASP A 45 -3.10 -14.67 -9.09
CA ASP A 45 -4.28 -15.12 -9.84
C ASP A 45 -4.91 -13.95 -10.60
N VAL A 46 -4.91 -12.75 -9.99
CA VAL A 46 -5.35 -11.51 -10.64
C VAL A 46 -4.42 -11.15 -11.78
N VAL A 47 -3.11 -11.16 -11.58
CA VAL A 47 -2.15 -10.80 -12.63
C VAL A 47 -2.26 -11.77 -13.81
N ASN A 48 -2.25 -13.08 -13.55
CA ASN A 48 -2.29 -14.09 -14.63
C ASN A 48 -3.60 -14.05 -15.44
N LYS A 49 -4.73 -13.75 -14.79
CA LYS A 49 -6.04 -13.73 -15.47
C LYS A 49 -6.26 -12.47 -16.32
N TYR A 50 -5.58 -11.37 -15.98
CA TYR A 50 -5.87 -10.05 -16.56
C TYR A 50 -4.66 -9.41 -17.27
N SER A 51 -3.48 -10.03 -17.25
CA SER A 51 -2.26 -9.50 -17.89
C SER A 51 -2.36 -9.33 -19.40
N GLU A 52 -3.17 -10.15 -20.06
CA GLU A 52 -3.33 -10.14 -21.52
C GLU A 52 -4.53 -9.32 -22.00
N LYS A 53 -5.35 -8.78 -21.08
CA LYS A 53 -6.54 -8.01 -21.43
C LYS A 53 -6.20 -6.57 -21.76
N SER A 54 -6.91 -5.99 -22.73
CA SER A 54 -6.80 -4.57 -23.04
C SER A 54 -7.43 -3.71 -21.95
N ASN A 55 -7.05 -2.43 -21.92
CA ASN A 55 -7.69 -1.47 -21.01
C ASN A 55 -9.21 -1.35 -21.27
N GLU A 56 -9.66 -1.47 -22.54
CA GLU A 56 -11.10 -1.38 -22.85
C GLU A 56 -11.86 -2.59 -22.32
N GLU A 57 -11.27 -3.79 -22.34
CA GLU A 57 -11.88 -5.00 -21.80
C GLU A 57 -12.01 -4.92 -20.27
N LEU A 58 -10.97 -4.44 -19.60
CA LEU A 58 -10.97 -4.22 -18.15
C LEU A 58 -12.00 -3.18 -17.72
N GLU A 59 -12.17 -2.12 -18.50
CA GLU A 59 -13.13 -1.05 -18.22
C GLU A 59 -14.58 -1.50 -18.41
N LYS A 60 -14.83 -2.46 -19.32
CA LYS A 60 -16.15 -3.09 -19.48
C LYS A 60 -16.47 -4.07 -18.35
N GLU A 61 -15.52 -4.92 -17.96
CA GLU A 61 -15.74 -5.94 -16.93
C GLU A 61 -15.79 -5.34 -15.51
N LYS A 62 -15.06 -4.24 -15.26
CA LYS A 62 -14.93 -3.59 -13.94
C LYS A 62 -14.75 -4.58 -12.79
N PRO A 63 -13.74 -5.46 -12.87
CA PRO A 63 -13.59 -6.51 -11.87
C PRO A 63 -13.25 -5.89 -10.50
N PHE A 64 -13.88 -6.43 -9.45
CA PHE A 64 -13.60 -6.05 -8.07
C PHE A 64 -12.73 -7.11 -7.40
N PHE A 65 -11.61 -6.67 -6.83
CA PHE A 65 -10.68 -7.53 -6.12
C PHE A 65 -10.54 -7.10 -4.67
N SER A 66 -10.04 -8.03 -3.86
CA SER A 66 -9.65 -7.77 -2.49
C SER A 66 -8.37 -8.55 -2.23
N VAL A 67 -7.28 -7.83 -2.00
CA VAL A 67 -5.91 -8.36 -1.91
C VAL A 67 -5.19 -7.75 -0.71
N ALA A 68 -4.16 -8.43 -0.20
CA ALA A 68 -3.29 -7.90 0.83
C ALA A 68 -1.83 -8.14 0.47
N GLY A 69 -0.95 -7.26 0.95
CA GLY A 69 0.48 -7.42 0.71
C GLY A 69 1.31 -6.36 1.43
N ARG A 70 2.62 -6.54 1.37
CA ARG A 70 3.62 -5.59 1.89
C ARG A 70 3.88 -4.49 0.87
N ILE A 71 3.88 -3.23 1.30
CA ILE A 71 4.27 -2.09 0.48
C ILE A 71 5.77 -2.17 0.21
N MET A 72 6.15 -2.37 -1.04
CA MET A 72 7.55 -2.41 -1.49
C MET A 72 8.02 -1.04 -2.02
N ALA A 73 7.09 -0.25 -2.55
CA ALA A 73 7.36 1.10 -3.01
C ALA A 73 6.11 1.96 -2.86
N LEU A 74 6.28 3.22 -2.49
CA LEU A 74 5.21 4.18 -2.30
C LEU A 74 5.61 5.53 -2.91
N ARG A 75 4.80 6.07 -3.81
CA ARG A 75 5.03 7.36 -4.47
C ARG A 75 3.77 8.22 -4.34
N SER A 76 3.91 9.41 -3.77
CA SER A 76 2.79 10.33 -3.54
C SER A 76 2.89 11.54 -4.46
N PHE A 77 1.81 11.86 -5.17
CA PHE A 77 1.66 12.99 -6.08
C PHE A 77 0.40 13.79 -5.72
N GLY A 78 0.50 14.66 -4.69
CA GLY A 78 -0.58 15.55 -4.28
C GLY A 78 -1.87 14.84 -3.83
N LYS A 79 -2.81 14.64 -4.77
CA LYS A 79 -4.12 13.98 -4.61
C LYS A 79 -4.14 12.50 -5.03
N SER A 80 -3.01 11.97 -5.47
CA SER A 80 -2.84 10.61 -5.99
C SER A 80 -1.67 9.92 -5.29
N ILE A 81 -1.77 8.62 -5.02
CA ILE A 81 -0.69 7.82 -4.46
C ILE A 81 -0.61 6.49 -5.22
N PHE A 82 0.59 6.11 -5.64
CA PHE A 82 0.87 4.81 -6.23
C PHE A 82 1.67 3.98 -5.24
N ALA A 83 1.20 2.77 -4.96
CA ALA A 83 1.92 1.81 -4.15
C ALA A 83 2.15 0.54 -4.96
N HIS A 84 3.30 -0.11 -4.77
CA HIS A 84 3.46 -1.50 -5.16
C HIS A 84 3.33 -2.36 -3.93
N ILE A 85 2.36 -3.27 -3.92
CA ILE A 85 2.23 -4.27 -2.86
C ILE A 85 2.70 -5.62 -3.38
N GLN A 86 3.28 -6.42 -2.49
CA GLN A 86 3.77 -7.75 -2.78
C GLN A 86 3.21 -8.73 -1.74
N ASP A 87 2.60 -9.81 -2.24
CA ASP A 87 2.23 -10.98 -1.43
C ASP A 87 3.30 -12.08 -1.59
N GLU A 88 3.00 -13.28 -1.11
CA GLU A 88 3.93 -14.42 -1.19
C GLU A 88 4.32 -14.81 -2.63
N LYS A 89 3.47 -14.53 -3.62
CA LYS A 89 3.57 -15.11 -4.97
C LYS A 89 3.53 -14.08 -6.10
N GLY A 90 3.28 -12.82 -5.81
CA GLY A 90 3.07 -11.80 -6.83
C GLY A 90 3.20 -10.37 -6.31
N LYS A 91 3.28 -9.45 -7.27
CA LYS A 91 3.37 -8.02 -7.04
C LYS A 91 2.35 -7.31 -7.92
N ILE A 92 1.64 -6.34 -7.35
CA ILE A 92 0.67 -5.51 -8.08
C ILE A 92 0.82 -4.05 -7.70
N GLN A 93 0.48 -3.17 -8.64
CA GLN A 93 0.43 -1.73 -8.40
C GLN A 93 -0.98 -1.34 -7.98
N ILE A 94 -1.09 -0.55 -6.91
CA ILE A 94 -2.31 0.03 -6.41
C ILE A 94 -2.30 1.54 -6.69
N TYR A 95 -3.41 2.04 -7.21
CA TYR A 95 -3.62 3.46 -7.47
C TYR A 95 -4.68 4.02 -6.52
N PHE A 96 -4.23 4.77 -5.51
CA PHE A 96 -5.10 5.45 -4.58
C PHE A 96 -5.41 6.86 -5.08
N ARG A 97 -6.70 7.17 -5.21
CA ARG A 97 -7.16 8.52 -5.53
C ARG A 97 -8.02 9.11 -4.44
N LYS A 98 -7.80 10.40 -4.15
CA LYS A 98 -8.51 11.13 -3.09
C LYS A 98 -10.02 11.30 -3.38
N ASP A 99 -10.39 11.47 -4.64
CA ASP A 99 -11.79 11.61 -5.09
C ASP A 99 -12.61 10.33 -4.82
N ILE A 100 -12.00 9.15 -4.93
CA ILE A 100 -12.66 7.87 -4.65
C ILE A 100 -12.68 7.54 -3.15
N LEU A 101 -11.55 7.70 -2.46
CA LEU A 101 -11.40 7.32 -1.05
C LEU A 101 -12.00 8.35 -0.07
N GLY A 102 -12.21 9.58 -0.51
CA GLY A 102 -12.57 10.68 0.37
C GLY A 102 -11.40 11.14 1.27
N ASN A 103 -11.67 12.17 2.08
CA ASN A 103 -10.62 12.87 2.84
C ASN A 103 -9.99 12.02 3.96
N GLU A 104 -10.79 11.22 4.67
CA GLU A 104 -10.32 10.51 5.87
C GLU A 104 -9.44 9.31 5.51
N GLN A 105 -9.91 8.44 4.62
CA GLN A 105 -9.13 7.29 4.15
C GLN A 105 -7.89 7.74 3.37
N PHE A 106 -7.97 8.84 2.60
CA PHE A 106 -6.79 9.36 1.93
C PHE A 106 -5.73 9.92 2.89
N LYS A 107 -6.13 10.52 4.02
CA LYS A 107 -5.19 10.90 5.09
C LYS A 107 -4.51 9.67 5.68
N LEU A 108 -5.24 8.56 5.85
CA LEU A 108 -4.67 7.29 6.30
C LEU A 108 -3.60 6.78 5.33
N VAL A 109 -3.91 6.69 4.04
CA VAL A 109 -2.98 6.19 3.01
C VAL A 109 -1.70 7.03 2.96
N LYS A 110 -1.79 8.35 3.20
CA LYS A 110 -0.61 9.24 3.28
C LYS A 110 0.34 8.94 4.43
N LYS A 111 -0.12 8.25 5.48
CA LYS A 111 0.69 7.91 6.65
C LYS A 111 1.39 6.56 6.52
N LEU A 112 1.02 5.75 5.53
CA LEU A 112 1.67 4.48 5.25
C LEU A 112 3.15 4.67 4.86
N ASP A 113 3.94 3.62 5.07
CA ASP A 113 5.35 3.57 4.76
C ASP A 113 5.75 2.28 4.02
N ILE A 114 6.95 2.29 3.44
CA ILE A 114 7.54 1.10 2.83
C ILE A 114 7.79 0.06 3.93
N GLY A 115 7.29 -1.15 3.70
CA GLY A 115 7.35 -2.25 4.65
C GLY A 115 6.05 -2.48 5.42
N ASP A 116 5.09 -1.55 5.40
CA ASP A 116 3.78 -1.77 6.01
C ASP A 116 3.00 -2.83 5.23
N ILE A 117 2.15 -3.58 5.93
CA ILE A 117 1.24 -4.56 5.33
C ILE A 117 -0.13 -3.91 5.25
N ILE A 118 -0.73 -3.92 4.06
CA ILE A 118 -2.05 -3.34 3.82
C ILE A 118 -2.96 -4.31 3.10
N GLY A 119 -4.27 -4.17 3.36
CA GLY A 119 -5.35 -4.79 2.61
C GLY A 119 -6.10 -3.74 1.81
N VAL A 120 -6.43 -4.03 0.55
CA VAL A 120 -7.18 -3.17 -0.37
C VAL A 120 -8.31 -3.94 -1.04
#